data_AF-A0A2D9Q4B5-F1
#
_entry.id   AF-A0A2D9Q4B5-F1
#
_cell.length_a   1.000
_cell.length_b   1.000
_cell.length_c   1.000
_cell.angle_alpha   90.00
_cell.angle_beta   90.00
_cell.angle_gamma   90.00
#
_symmetry.space_group_name_H-M   'P 1'
#
loop_
_entity.id
_entity.type
_entity.pdbx_description
1 polymer ?
#
loop_
_entity_poly.entity_id
_entity_poly.type
_entity_poly.pdbx_seq_one_letter_code
_entity_poly.pdbx_strand_id
1 'polypeptide(L)'
;AEIEAAREQEMLESREAAQRAMSELRARLEREGAQSSDVQISLMWNNYNDLDLHVLCPSGERIHGGNKTSACGGELDVDANVRAETRKPVENVFWEEGKAPAGRYQVYVHYYKKHKKRRSKDPTKFQVIINQGGDPREYNGELSAGDPIMLVAEFNLPSPEERAETRRALEEELRAAGMDVPETQAAIAEVEEARQAEIEAAEAARLAEIEAAREQEVLEAKEAAQRAMAELQARLEREGAQSSDVQISLMWNNYNDLDLHVVCPSGERIHGGNKTSACGGELDVDANVRAETRKPVENVFWEEGKAPAGTYQVYVHHYKKHQKRKSKDPTKFQVIVTPGGEPLEYNGELSAGDPIMLVAEFTLPSPEEREANKRALEAELEAASRSFDDIGNEPKVDEEALAAELSDEEPVAEVPEEAGAPEEEDAELPSAPDLDALAGED
;
A
#
# COMPACT_ATOMS: atom_id res chain seq x y z
N ALA A 1 -30.25 9.79 -20.70
CA ALA A 1 -29.71 8.48 -20.26
C ALA A 1 -28.18 8.47 -20.31
N GLU A 2 -27.49 7.99 -21.35
CA GLU A 2 -26.00 7.86 -21.31
C GLU A 2 -25.26 9.21 -21.21
N ILE A 3 -25.70 10.25 -21.92
CA ILE A 3 -25.10 11.61 -21.84
C ILE A 3 -25.36 12.27 -20.47
N GLU A 4 -26.46 11.90 -19.83
CA GLU A 4 -26.89 12.45 -18.55
C GLU A 4 -26.16 11.76 -17.40
N ALA A 5 -26.02 10.43 -17.47
CA ALA A 5 -25.17 9.64 -16.58
C ALA A 5 -23.69 10.05 -16.67
N ALA A 6 -23.18 10.32 -17.88
CA ALA A 6 -21.80 10.82 -18.05
C ALA A 6 -21.61 12.21 -17.41
N ARG A 7 -22.61 13.10 -17.49
CA ARG A 7 -22.56 14.42 -16.84
C ARG A 7 -22.68 14.32 -15.32
N GLU A 8 -23.49 13.41 -14.81
CA GLU A 8 -23.58 13.14 -13.36
C GLU A 8 -22.29 12.55 -12.83
N GLN A 9 -21.67 11.63 -13.56
CA GLN A 9 -20.37 11.07 -13.21
C GLN A 9 -19.27 12.14 -13.23
N GLU A 10 -19.21 12.96 -14.27
CA GLU A 10 -18.28 14.09 -14.35
C GLU A 10 -18.49 15.10 -13.19
N MET A 11 -19.75 15.35 -12.81
CA MET A 11 -20.08 16.19 -11.66
C MET A 11 -19.61 15.56 -10.33
N LEU A 12 -19.81 14.25 -10.13
CA LEU A 12 -19.36 13.53 -8.94
C LEU A 12 -17.83 13.52 -8.84
N GLU A 13 -17.14 13.21 -9.92
CA GLU A 13 -15.68 13.25 -9.99
C GLU A 13 -15.14 14.66 -9.71
N SER A 14 -15.81 15.69 -10.23
CA SER A 14 -15.48 17.09 -9.93
C SER A 14 -15.71 17.44 -8.46
N ARG A 15 -16.79 16.95 -7.83
CA ARG A 15 -17.07 17.16 -6.40
C ARG A 15 -16.05 16.46 -5.52
N GLU A 16 -15.70 15.21 -5.83
CA GLU A 16 -14.66 14.48 -5.12
C GLU A 16 -13.29 15.14 -5.24
N ALA A 17 -12.93 15.62 -6.43
CA ALA A 17 -11.68 16.34 -6.66
C ALA A 17 -11.62 17.63 -5.82
N ALA A 18 -12.71 18.41 -5.80
CA ALA A 18 -12.83 19.61 -4.97
C ALA A 18 -12.75 19.27 -3.47
N GLN A 19 -13.39 18.19 -3.02
CA GLN A 19 -13.36 17.75 -1.63
C GLN A 19 -11.95 17.30 -1.20
N ARG A 20 -11.23 16.57 -2.06
CA ARG A 20 -9.83 16.19 -1.82
C ARG A 20 -8.93 17.42 -1.74
N ALA A 21 -9.12 18.39 -2.64
CA ALA A 21 -8.33 19.61 -2.64
C ALA A 21 -8.61 20.47 -1.39
N MET A 22 -9.86 20.59 -0.98
CA MET A 22 -10.25 21.27 0.26
C MET A 22 -9.66 20.58 1.50
N SER A 23 -9.68 19.25 1.54
CA SER A 23 -9.08 18.47 2.64
C SER A 23 -7.56 18.68 2.73
N GLU A 24 -6.87 18.63 1.59
CA GLU A 24 -5.42 18.91 1.55
C GLU A 24 -5.11 20.37 1.93
N LEU A 25 -5.93 21.34 1.53
CA LEU A 25 -5.75 22.73 1.96
C LEU A 25 -5.89 22.85 3.47
N ARG A 26 -6.96 22.28 4.06
CA ARG A 26 -7.19 22.29 5.51
C ARG A 26 -6.01 21.68 6.27
N ALA A 27 -5.53 20.52 5.83
CA ALA A 27 -4.37 19.86 6.45
C ALA A 27 -3.09 20.72 6.39
N ARG A 28 -2.91 21.54 5.33
CA ARG A 28 -1.78 22.47 5.26
C ARG A 28 -1.97 23.67 6.18
N LEU A 29 -3.16 24.28 6.17
CA LEU A 29 -3.47 25.42 7.03
C LEU A 29 -3.31 25.06 8.51
N GLU A 30 -3.83 23.89 8.92
CA GLU A 30 -3.68 23.38 10.29
C GLU A 30 -2.21 23.14 10.66
N ARG A 31 -1.42 22.54 9.74
CA ARG A 31 0.02 22.31 9.96
C ARG A 31 0.80 23.62 10.19
N GLU A 32 0.45 24.67 9.45
CA GLU A 32 1.12 25.98 9.57
C GLU A 32 0.46 26.88 10.65
N GLY A 33 -0.60 26.42 11.32
CA GLY A 33 -1.31 27.19 12.35
C GLY A 33 -2.08 28.40 11.82
N ALA A 34 -2.57 28.32 10.57
CA ALA A 34 -3.29 29.41 9.92
C ALA A 34 -4.63 29.70 10.61
N GLN A 35 -4.97 30.97 10.74
CA GLN A 35 -6.30 31.41 11.15
C GLN A 35 -7.30 31.24 10.01
N SER A 36 -8.55 31.00 10.36
CA SER A 36 -9.66 30.92 9.42
C SER A 36 -10.78 31.86 9.85
N SER A 37 -11.53 32.35 8.88
CA SER A 37 -12.66 33.24 9.11
C SER A 37 -13.67 33.19 7.97
N ASP A 38 -14.67 34.05 8.05
CA ASP A 38 -15.71 34.17 7.03
C ASP A 38 -15.19 34.70 5.69
N VAL A 39 -14.07 35.43 5.69
CA VAL A 39 -13.38 35.84 4.47
C VAL A 39 -11.93 35.40 4.55
N GLN A 40 -11.56 34.48 3.67
CA GLN A 40 -10.25 33.85 3.66
C GLN A 40 -9.79 33.62 2.22
N ILE A 41 -8.53 33.90 1.95
CA ILE A 41 -7.90 33.63 0.65
C ILE A 41 -6.65 32.83 0.92
N SER A 42 -6.63 31.59 0.43
CA SER A 42 -5.49 30.70 0.60
C SER A 42 -4.92 30.28 -0.75
N LEU A 43 -3.60 30.29 -0.87
CA LEU A 43 -2.83 29.86 -2.02
C LEU A 43 -2.06 28.60 -1.65
N MET A 44 -2.08 27.55 -2.47
CA MET A 44 -1.25 26.36 -2.24
C MET A 44 -0.64 25.81 -3.53
N TRP A 45 0.56 25.22 -3.41
CA TRP A 45 1.28 24.64 -4.55
C TRP A 45 2.16 23.45 -4.13
N ASN A 46 2.79 22.78 -5.10
CA ASN A 46 3.41 21.46 -4.89
C ASN A 46 4.89 21.38 -5.28
N ASN A 47 5.68 22.40 -4.93
CA ASN A 47 7.15 22.39 -5.10
C ASN A 47 7.83 23.34 -4.09
N TYR A 48 9.13 23.55 -4.27
CA TYR A 48 9.98 24.42 -3.43
C TYR A 48 10.08 25.86 -3.93
N ASN A 49 9.40 26.22 -5.01
CA ASN A 49 9.44 27.60 -5.50
C ASN A 49 8.66 28.51 -4.55
N ASP A 50 8.95 29.80 -4.65
CA ASP A 50 8.38 30.86 -3.83
C ASP A 50 7.29 31.54 -4.66
N LEU A 51 6.03 31.32 -4.28
CA LEU A 51 4.88 31.99 -4.87
C LEU A 51 4.24 32.88 -3.81
N ASP A 52 4.14 34.17 -4.10
CA ASP A 52 3.54 35.13 -3.18
C ASP A 52 2.07 35.35 -3.54
N LEU A 53 1.22 35.32 -2.52
CA LEU A 53 -0.15 35.77 -2.55
C LEU A 53 -0.18 37.29 -2.35
N HIS A 54 -0.94 37.95 -3.22
CA HIS A 54 -1.15 39.37 -3.16
C HIS A 54 -2.63 39.68 -3.22
N VAL A 55 -3.14 40.36 -2.19
CA VAL A 55 -4.55 40.75 -2.14
C VAL A 55 -4.67 42.26 -2.13
N LEU A 56 -5.38 42.82 -3.10
CA LEU A 56 -5.73 44.23 -3.14
C LEU A 56 -7.08 44.42 -2.46
N CYS A 57 -7.09 45.19 -1.38
CA CYS A 57 -8.29 45.57 -0.66
C CYS A 57 -9.10 46.66 -1.40
N PRO A 58 -10.39 46.82 -1.08
CA PRO A 58 -11.22 47.90 -1.64
C PRO A 58 -10.68 49.31 -1.38
N SER A 59 -9.89 49.48 -0.30
CA SER A 59 -9.18 50.73 0.01
C SER A 59 -8.05 51.05 -0.99
N GLY A 60 -7.65 50.09 -1.82
CA GLY A 60 -6.50 50.17 -2.72
C GLY A 60 -5.18 49.71 -2.10
N GLU A 61 -5.18 49.31 -0.82
CA GLU A 61 -3.99 48.78 -0.15
C GLU A 61 -3.75 47.31 -0.51
N ARG A 62 -2.47 46.93 -0.64
CA ARG A 62 -2.05 45.59 -1.06
C ARG A 62 -1.44 44.83 0.13
N ILE A 63 -2.01 43.68 0.45
CA ILE A 63 -1.50 42.69 1.40
C ILE A 63 -0.58 41.74 0.65
N HIS A 64 0.63 41.49 1.16
CA HIS A 64 1.59 40.51 0.63
C HIS A 64 2.75 40.26 1.62
N GLY A 65 3.69 39.37 1.31
CA GLY A 65 4.82 39.03 2.22
C GLY A 65 5.63 40.22 2.75
N GLY A 66 5.69 41.33 2.01
CA GLY A 66 6.35 42.58 2.43
C GLY A 66 5.44 43.59 3.15
N ASN A 67 4.13 43.41 3.10
CA ASN A 67 3.11 44.20 3.81
C ASN A 67 2.01 43.25 4.32
N LYS A 68 2.28 42.58 5.44
CA LYS A 68 1.45 41.47 5.92
C LYS A 68 0.14 41.92 6.54
N THR A 69 0.10 43.11 7.13
CA THR A 69 -1.12 43.68 7.72
C THR A 69 -1.53 44.92 6.92
N SER A 70 -2.83 45.07 6.68
CA SER A 70 -3.38 46.19 5.93
C SER A 70 -4.40 46.96 6.76
N ALA A 71 -4.59 48.25 6.47
CA ALA A 71 -5.59 49.09 7.13
C ALA A 71 -7.04 48.61 6.88
N CYS A 72 -7.26 47.76 5.87
CA CYS A 72 -8.54 47.06 5.67
C CYS A 72 -8.78 45.92 6.68
N GLY A 73 -7.86 45.68 7.63
CA GLY A 73 -7.97 44.64 8.65
C GLY A 73 -7.63 43.22 8.18
N GLY A 74 -7.06 43.09 6.98
CA GLY A 74 -6.59 41.81 6.46
C GLY A 74 -5.15 41.54 6.87
N GLU A 75 -4.85 40.28 7.18
CA GLU A 75 -3.55 39.82 7.63
C GLU A 75 -3.11 38.58 6.83
N LEU A 76 -1.87 38.61 6.31
CA LEU A 76 -1.16 37.45 5.79
C LEU A 76 -0.46 36.74 6.95
N ASP A 77 -1.11 35.72 7.50
CA ASP A 77 -0.63 34.97 8.67
C ASP A 77 0.33 33.84 8.30
N VAL A 78 0.14 33.23 7.13
CA VAL A 78 1.04 32.20 6.60
C VAL A 78 1.66 32.65 5.28
N ASP A 79 3.00 32.62 5.26
CA ASP A 79 3.88 33.01 4.16
C ASP A 79 4.97 31.94 4.05
N ALA A 80 4.87 31.10 3.02
CA ALA A 80 5.64 29.87 2.92
C ALA A 80 6.69 29.93 1.80
N ASN A 81 7.80 29.22 2.03
CA ASN A 81 8.86 29.02 1.04
C ASN A 81 9.75 30.22 0.67
N VAL A 82 9.75 31.29 1.47
CA VAL A 82 10.80 32.33 1.45
C VAL A 82 12.22 31.71 1.46
N ARG A 83 12.41 30.62 2.23
CA ARG A 83 13.65 29.81 2.31
C ARG A 83 13.54 28.39 1.73
N ALA A 84 12.49 28.10 0.96
CA ALA A 84 12.21 26.80 0.35
C ALA A 84 12.18 25.63 1.34
N GLU A 85 11.38 25.73 2.40
CA GLU A 85 11.35 24.78 3.52
C GLU A 85 10.50 23.54 3.21
N THR A 86 9.41 23.70 2.46
CA THR A 86 8.43 22.63 2.21
C THR A 86 8.12 22.43 0.72
N ARG A 87 7.61 21.23 0.39
CA ARG A 87 7.10 20.88 -0.96
C ARG A 87 5.59 20.96 -1.06
N LYS A 88 4.92 21.20 0.06
CA LYS A 88 3.48 21.43 0.17
C LYS A 88 3.20 22.78 0.81
N PRO A 89 3.78 23.89 0.27
CA PRO A 89 3.55 25.23 0.81
C PRO A 89 2.10 25.66 0.70
N VAL A 90 1.75 26.61 1.57
CA VAL A 90 0.48 27.31 1.61
C VAL A 90 0.75 28.75 2.05
N GLU A 91 0.02 29.70 1.49
CA GLU A 91 -0.11 31.06 2.03
C GLU A 91 -1.57 31.34 2.35
N ASN A 92 -1.80 32.20 3.33
CA ASN A 92 -3.14 32.49 3.81
C ASN A 92 -3.27 33.96 4.18
N VAL A 93 -4.32 34.60 3.64
CA VAL A 93 -4.78 35.91 4.08
C VAL A 93 -6.17 35.74 4.67
N PHE A 94 -6.35 36.25 5.88
CA PHE A 94 -7.63 36.23 6.57
C PHE A 94 -7.98 37.62 7.09
N TRP A 95 -9.25 37.80 7.42
CA TRP A 95 -9.76 38.95 8.17
C TRP A 95 -10.41 38.43 9.44
N GLU A 96 -10.35 39.18 10.54
CA GLU A 96 -11.19 38.88 11.70
C GLU A 96 -12.67 38.79 11.28
N GLU A 97 -13.41 37.90 11.93
CA GLU A 97 -14.78 37.59 11.56
C GLU A 97 -15.67 38.84 11.50
N GLY A 98 -16.34 39.03 10.35
CA GLY A 98 -17.20 40.19 10.11
C GLY A 98 -16.47 41.52 9.93
N LYS A 99 -15.12 41.57 9.99
CA LYS A 99 -14.33 42.79 9.82
C LYS A 99 -13.92 43.08 8.38
N ALA A 100 -13.99 42.08 7.49
CA ALA A 100 -13.66 42.26 6.08
C ALA A 100 -14.54 43.35 5.43
N PRO A 101 -13.96 44.46 4.93
CA PRO A 101 -14.73 45.57 4.38
C PRO A 101 -15.42 45.19 3.07
N ALA A 102 -16.60 45.76 2.83
CA ALA A 102 -17.31 45.59 1.59
C ALA A 102 -16.56 46.22 0.40
N GLY A 103 -16.74 45.67 -0.78
CA GLY A 103 -16.24 46.25 -2.03
C GLY A 103 -15.37 45.29 -2.84
N ARG A 104 -14.63 45.86 -3.79
CA ARG A 104 -13.87 45.12 -4.80
C ARG A 104 -12.53 44.65 -4.26
N TYR A 105 -12.33 43.33 -4.28
CA TYR A 105 -11.06 42.69 -4.00
C TYR A 105 -10.46 42.13 -5.28
N GLN A 106 -9.14 42.17 -5.39
CA GLN A 106 -8.39 41.53 -6.46
C GLN A 106 -7.30 40.66 -5.89
N VAL A 107 -7.27 39.40 -6.32
CA VAL A 107 -6.32 38.39 -5.85
C VAL A 107 -5.33 38.09 -6.95
N TYR A 108 -4.07 38.26 -6.64
CA TYR A 108 -2.96 38.03 -7.55
C TYR A 108 -2.01 37.00 -6.97
N VAL A 109 -1.36 36.25 -7.86
CA VAL A 109 -0.26 35.35 -7.52
C VAL A 109 0.98 35.80 -8.28
N HIS A 110 2.10 35.85 -7.58
CA HIS A 110 3.38 36.27 -8.14
C HIS A 110 4.43 35.18 -7.94
N TYR A 111 5.16 34.85 -9.00
CA TYR A 111 6.31 33.97 -8.89
C TYR A 111 7.52 34.78 -8.39
N TYR A 112 7.69 34.86 -7.07
CA TYR A 112 8.70 35.69 -6.45
C TYR A 112 10.12 35.16 -6.67
N LYS A 113 10.33 33.85 -6.46
CA LYS A 113 11.67 33.28 -6.52
C LYS A 113 11.70 31.82 -6.91
N LYS A 114 12.58 31.52 -7.87
CA LYS A 114 12.94 30.15 -8.23
C LYS A 114 14.08 29.66 -7.36
N HIS A 115 13.82 28.63 -6.55
CA HIS A 115 14.84 28.03 -5.69
C HIS A 115 15.59 26.92 -6.42
N LYS A 116 16.92 26.85 -6.26
CA LYS A 116 17.78 25.84 -6.90
C LYS A 116 17.78 24.52 -6.11
N LYS A 117 16.60 23.93 -5.85
CA LYS A 117 16.45 22.63 -5.21
C LYS A 117 15.95 21.58 -6.20
N ARG A 118 16.29 20.31 -5.95
CA ARG A 118 15.72 19.19 -6.71
C ARG A 118 14.20 19.22 -6.52
N ARG A 119 13.45 19.08 -7.62
CA ARG A 119 11.97 19.15 -7.68
C ARG A 119 11.37 20.57 -7.62
N SER A 120 12.16 21.63 -7.80
CA SER A 120 11.67 22.98 -8.14
C SER A 120 11.28 23.09 -9.62
N LYS A 121 10.25 22.33 -10.02
CA LYS A 121 9.75 22.34 -11.41
C LYS A 121 9.21 23.72 -11.80
N ASP A 122 9.36 24.06 -13.06
CA ASP A 122 8.94 25.32 -13.66
C ASP A 122 8.28 24.98 -15.01
N PRO A 123 7.00 25.31 -15.25
CA PRO A 123 6.11 26.15 -14.44
C PRO A 123 5.68 25.51 -13.10
N THR A 124 5.34 26.35 -12.13
CA THR A 124 4.71 25.96 -10.86
C THR A 124 3.19 26.03 -11.02
N LYS A 125 2.52 24.89 -10.85
CA LYS A 125 1.06 24.83 -10.74
C LYS A 125 0.64 25.19 -9.32
N PHE A 126 -0.40 26.01 -9.21
CA PHE A 126 -0.95 26.48 -7.95
C PHE A 126 -2.48 26.47 -7.97
N GLN A 127 -3.03 26.53 -6.77
CA GLN A 127 -4.47 26.58 -6.53
C GLN A 127 -4.76 27.67 -5.49
N VAL A 128 -5.75 28.50 -5.77
CA VAL A 128 -6.25 29.54 -4.87
C VAL A 128 -7.67 29.21 -4.49
N ILE A 129 -7.97 29.20 -3.20
CA ILE A 129 -9.31 29.03 -2.65
C ILE A 129 -9.72 30.32 -1.97
N ILE A 130 -10.87 30.86 -2.34
CA ILE A 130 -11.41 32.13 -1.85
C ILE A 130 -12.74 31.86 -1.16
N ASN A 131 -12.78 31.99 0.16
CA ASN A 131 -14.00 32.00 0.95
C ASN A 131 -14.57 33.43 1.03
N GLN A 132 -15.80 33.63 0.57
CA GLN A 132 -16.48 34.94 0.51
C GLN A 132 -17.70 35.00 1.44
N GLY A 133 -17.64 34.36 2.61
CA GLY A 133 -18.75 34.33 3.57
C GLY A 133 -19.54 33.03 3.59
N GLY A 134 -18.93 31.90 3.21
CA GLY A 134 -19.54 30.57 3.31
C GLY A 134 -19.56 29.75 2.02
N ASP A 135 -19.28 30.38 0.86
CA ASP A 135 -19.19 29.70 -0.44
C ASP A 135 -17.74 29.79 -0.98
N PRO A 136 -16.89 28.80 -0.69
CA PRO A 136 -15.51 28.80 -1.14
C PRO A 136 -15.43 28.51 -2.64
N ARG A 137 -14.73 29.37 -3.37
CA ARG A 137 -14.46 29.22 -4.80
C ARG A 137 -13.02 28.84 -5.06
N GLU A 138 -12.82 27.90 -5.97
CA GLU A 138 -11.52 27.41 -6.36
C GLU A 138 -11.06 28.00 -7.70
N TYR A 139 -9.79 28.38 -7.77
CA TYR A 139 -9.13 28.87 -8.96
C TYR A 139 -7.79 28.14 -9.14
N ASN A 140 -7.56 27.59 -10.33
CA ASN A 140 -6.33 26.87 -10.66
C ASN A 140 -5.50 27.68 -11.66
N GLY A 141 -4.18 27.63 -11.54
CA GLY A 141 -3.28 28.32 -12.46
C GLY A 141 -1.88 27.73 -12.50
N GLU A 142 -1.06 28.25 -13.41
CA GLU A 142 0.36 27.94 -13.46
C GLU A 142 1.17 29.19 -13.82
N LEU A 143 2.33 29.33 -13.19
CA LEU A 143 3.24 30.47 -13.38
C LEU A 143 4.66 29.99 -13.58
N SER A 144 5.39 30.65 -14.47
CA SER A 144 6.82 30.46 -14.68
C SER A 144 7.64 31.59 -14.06
N ALA A 145 8.92 31.31 -13.77
CA ALA A 145 9.83 32.34 -13.28
C ALA A 145 10.01 33.47 -14.31
N GLY A 146 9.64 34.70 -13.93
CA GLY A 146 9.70 35.89 -14.78
C GLY A 146 8.38 36.26 -15.47
N ASP A 147 7.33 35.46 -15.29
CA ASP A 147 5.98 35.85 -15.71
C ASP A 147 5.50 37.08 -14.91
N PRO A 148 4.68 37.96 -15.53
CA PRO A 148 4.08 39.06 -14.81
C PRO A 148 3.14 38.54 -13.71
N ILE A 149 2.92 39.38 -12.69
CA ILE A 149 1.98 39.10 -11.60
C ILE A 149 0.60 38.78 -12.20
N MET A 150 0.08 37.58 -11.93
CA MET A 150 -1.15 37.08 -12.52
C MET A 150 -2.35 37.46 -11.65
N LEU A 151 -3.36 38.10 -12.24
CA LEU A 151 -4.68 38.24 -11.62
C LEU A 151 -5.39 36.90 -11.68
N VAL A 152 -5.68 36.31 -10.52
CA VAL A 152 -6.35 35.01 -10.41
C VAL A 152 -7.86 35.19 -10.31
N ALA A 153 -8.28 36.15 -9.48
CA ALA A 153 -9.69 36.40 -9.25
C ALA A 153 -9.95 37.86 -8.90
N GLU A 154 -11.14 38.31 -9.26
CA GLU A 154 -11.69 39.58 -8.84
C GLU A 154 -13.12 39.35 -8.39
N PHE A 155 -13.47 39.88 -7.22
CA PHE A 155 -14.81 39.72 -6.67
C PHE A 155 -15.21 40.96 -5.88
N ASN A 156 -16.52 41.16 -5.72
CA ASN A 156 -17.07 42.23 -4.90
C ASN A 156 -17.70 41.59 -3.66
N LEU A 157 -17.11 41.86 -2.49
CA LEU A 157 -17.59 41.34 -1.22
C LEU A 157 -18.81 42.17 -0.76
N PRO A 158 -19.96 41.53 -0.46
CA PRO A 158 -21.12 42.20 0.13
C PRO A 158 -20.82 42.79 1.51
N SER A 159 -21.72 43.64 2.00
CA SER A 159 -21.57 44.23 3.33
C SER A 159 -21.52 43.17 4.44
N PRO A 160 -20.83 43.43 5.57
CA PRO A 160 -20.82 42.51 6.70
C PRO A 160 -22.23 42.11 7.18
N GLU A 161 -23.19 43.04 7.11
CA GLU A 161 -24.59 42.81 7.48
C GLU A 161 -25.26 41.81 6.52
N GLU A 162 -25.16 42.02 5.20
CA GLU A 162 -25.71 41.08 4.20
C GLU A 162 -25.08 39.68 4.31
N ARG A 163 -23.78 39.60 4.63
CA ARG A 163 -23.08 38.33 4.83
C ARG A 163 -23.56 37.61 6.09
N ALA A 164 -23.79 38.35 7.18
CA ALA A 164 -24.36 37.81 8.41
C ALA A 164 -25.80 37.32 8.20
N GLU A 165 -26.62 38.06 7.46
CA GLU A 165 -27.98 37.66 7.09
C GLU A 165 -27.98 36.39 6.24
N THR A 166 -27.11 36.32 5.23
CA THR A 166 -26.97 35.12 4.36
C THR A 166 -26.58 33.90 5.19
N ARG A 167 -25.61 34.06 6.11
CA ARG A 167 -25.20 32.98 7.01
C ARG A 167 -26.33 32.50 7.91
N ARG A 168 -27.08 33.43 8.50
CA ARG A 168 -28.22 33.10 9.36
C ARG A 168 -29.31 32.39 8.58
N ALA A 169 -29.61 32.84 7.36
CA ALA A 169 -30.58 32.18 6.49
C ALA A 169 -30.15 30.75 6.15
N LEU A 170 -28.87 30.54 5.84
CA LEU A 170 -28.32 29.20 5.57
C LEU A 170 -28.35 28.30 6.81
N GLU A 171 -28.04 28.83 7.99
CA GLU A 171 -28.13 28.09 9.26
C GLU A 171 -29.59 27.70 9.58
N GLU A 172 -30.55 28.60 9.36
CA GLU A 172 -31.98 28.31 9.50
C GLU A 172 -32.45 27.25 8.48
N GLU A 173 -31.94 27.29 7.26
CA GLU A 173 -32.21 26.27 6.22
C GLU A 173 -31.63 24.90 6.60
N LEU A 174 -30.38 24.84 7.07
CA LEU A 174 -29.74 23.60 7.55
C LEU A 174 -30.46 23.00 8.76
N ARG A 175 -30.87 23.87 9.71
CA ARG A 175 -31.69 23.48 10.86
C ARG A 175 -33.06 22.95 10.41
N ALA A 176 -33.68 23.58 9.42
CA ALA A 176 -34.93 23.09 8.82
C ALA A 176 -34.76 21.77 8.04
N ALA A 177 -33.57 21.52 7.49
CA ALA A 177 -33.20 20.27 6.83
C ALA A 177 -32.83 19.13 7.81
N GLY A 178 -32.88 19.37 9.13
CA GLY A 178 -32.60 18.37 10.16
C GLY A 178 -31.11 18.09 10.37
N MET A 179 -30.23 18.98 9.90
CA MET A 179 -28.81 18.96 10.24
C MET A 179 -28.62 19.74 11.54
N ASP A 180 -28.92 19.11 12.68
CA ASP A 180 -28.74 19.73 13.99
C ASP A 180 -27.25 19.93 14.28
N VAL A 181 -26.84 21.19 14.46
CA VAL A 181 -25.52 21.53 15.00
C VAL A 181 -25.60 21.33 16.51
N PRO A 182 -24.89 20.36 17.10
CA PRO A 182 -24.95 20.13 18.54
C PRO A 182 -24.47 21.39 19.30
N GLU A 183 -25.35 22.00 20.08
CA GLU A 183 -25.10 23.30 20.74
C GLU A 183 -24.36 23.17 22.10
N THR A 184 -24.20 21.96 22.62
CA THR A 184 -23.54 21.70 23.90
C THR A 184 -22.26 20.90 23.72
N GLN A 185 -21.24 21.16 24.55
CA GLN A 185 -19.98 20.40 24.53
C GLN A 185 -20.20 18.88 24.68
N ALA A 186 -21.19 18.46 25.47
CA ALA A 186 -21.54 17.06 25.63
C ALA A 186 -22.10 16.45 24.32
N ALA A 187 -23.02 17.14 23.64
CA ALA A 187 -23.57 16.70 22.37
C ALA A 187 -22.52 16.70 21.24
N ILE A 188 -21.58 17.65 21.27
CA ILE A 188 -20.45 17.69 20.32
C ILE A 188 -19.54 16.46 20.54
N ALA A 189 -19.21 16.14 21.79
CA ALA A 189 -18.37 14.99 22.13
C ALA A 189 -19.02 13.66 21.74
N GLU A 190 -20.32 13.48 21.98
CA GLU A 190 -21.08 12.28 21.61
C GLU A 190 -21.14 12.08 20.10
N VAL A 191 -21.39 13.15 19.33
CA VAL A 191 -21.38 13.11 17.86
C VAL A 191 -19.99 12.80 17.32
N GLU A 192 -18.94 13.35 17.94
CA GLU A 192 -17.56 13.11 17.53
C GLU A 192 -17.10 11.68 17.87
N GLU A 193 -17.51 11.13 19.01
CA GLU A 193 -17.28 9.73 19.37
C GLU A 193 -18.00 8.78 18.40
N ALA A 194 -19.26 9.07 18.05
CA ALA A 194 -19.99 8.30 17.05
C ALA A 194 -19.31 8.35 15.67
N ARG A 195 -18.80 9.53 15.27
CA ARG A 195 -18.04 9.70 14.03
C ARG A 195 -16.73 8.90 14.05
N GLN A 196 -16.02 8.91 15.17
CA GLN A 196 -14.78 8.12 15.35
C GLN A 196 -15.07 6.63 15.28
N ALA A 197 -16.10 6.15 15.98
CA ALA A 197 -16.52 4.75 15.94
C ALA A 197 -16.95 4.30 14.54
N GLU A 198 -17.65 5.15 13.78
CA GLU A 198 -18.03 4.85 12.39
C GLU A 198 -16.80 4.74 11.47
N ILE A 199 -15.82 5.63 11.66
CA ILE A 199 -14.55 5.60 10.92
C ILE A 199 -13.76 4.33 11.27
N GLU A 200 -13.65 4.00 12.55
CA GLU A 200 -12.96 2.79 13.02
C GLU A 200 -13.63 1.52 12.49
N ALA A 201 -14.97 1.46 12.50
CA ALA A 201 -15.72 0.33 11.95
C ALA A 201 -15.51 0.21 10.43
N ALA A 202 -15.47 1.33 9.70
CA ALA A 202 -15.20 1.35 8.27
C ALA A 202 -13.76 0.91 7.95
N GLU A 203 -12.78 1.33 8.76
CA GLU A 203 -11.38 0.88 8.63
C GLU A 203 -11.23 -0.61 8.92
N ALA A 204 -11.87 -1.11 9.99
CA ALA A 204 -11.88 -2.53 10.34
C ALA A 204 -12.50 -3.39 9.22
N ALA A 205 -13.62 -2.97 8.64
CA ALA A 205 -14.25 -3.66 7.51
C ALA A 205 -13.32 -3.70 6.28
N ARG A 206 -12.63 -2.59 5.97
CA ARG A 206 -11.66 -2.53 4.88
C ARG A 206 -10.47 -3.46 5.12
N LEU A 207 -9.96 -3.53 6.35
CA LEU A 207 -8.85 -4.43 6.70
C LEU A 207 -9.25 -5.90 6.56
N ALA A 208 -10.45 -6.26 7.00
CA ALA A 208 -10.99 -7.61 6.86
C ALA A 208 -11.14 -8.01 5.38
N GLU A 209 -11.58 -7.10 4.51
CA GLU A 209 -11.64 -7.35 3.06
C GLU A 209 -10.25 -7.59 2.44
N ILE A 210 -9.23 -6.82 2.86
CA ILE A 210 -7.85 -7.01 2.41
C ILE A 210 -7.30 -8.36 2.86
N GLU A 211 -7.59 -8.79 4.09
CA GLU A 211 -7.16 -10.08 4.61
C GLU A 211 -7.85 -11.24 3.88
N ALA A 212 -9.17 -11.17 3.69
CA ALA A 212 -9.91 -12.16 2.92
C ALA A 212 -9.40 -12.27 1.47
N ALA A 213 -9.07 -11.15 0.83
CA ALA A 213 -8.49 -11.14 -0.52
C ALA A 213 -7.10 -11.82 -0.54
N ARG A 214 -6.26 -11.58 0.46
CA ARG A 214 -4.95 -12.25 0.59
C ARG A 214 -5.10 -13.75 0.81
N GLU A 215 -6.04 -14.17 1.66
CA GLU A 215 -6.33 -15.60 1.89
C GLU A 215 -6.80 -16.29 0.61
N GLN A 216 -7.67 -15.63 -0.15
CA GLN A 216 -8.13 -16.13 -1.45
C GLN A 216 -6.97 -16.24 -2.45
N GLU A 217 -6.10 -15.24 -2.55
CA GLU A 217 -4.91 -15.28 -3.42
C GLU A 217 -3.98 -16.45 -3.05
N VAL A 218 -3.80 -16.72 -1.75
CA VAL A 218 -3.00 -17.86 -1.27
C VAL A 218 -3.65 -19.20 -1.65
N LEU A 219 -4.97 -19.32 -1.52
CA LEU A 219 -5.70 -20.53 -1.89
C LEU A 219 -5.60 -20.79 -3.40
N GLU A 220 -5.84 -19.77 -4.23
CA GLU A 220 -5.72 -19.86 -5.68
C GLU A 220 -4.29 -20.22 -6.11
N ALA A 221 -3.27 -19.67 -5.44
CA ALA A 221 -1.87 -20.02 -5.69
C ALA A 221 -1.58 -21.49 -5.35
N LYS A 222 -2.10 -21.99 -4.22
CA LYS A 222 -1.98 -23.41 -3.82
C LYS A 222 -2.66 -24.34 -4.84
N GLU A 223 -3.88 -24.02 -5.27
CA GLU A 223 -4.60 -24.81 -6.27
C GLU A 223 -3.88 -24.80 -7.62
N ALA A 224 -3.33 -23.65 -8.03
CA ALA A 224 -2.55 -23.54 -9.25
C ALA A 224 -1.27 -24.40 -9.20
N ALA A 225 -0.55 -24.38 -8.08
CA ALA A 225 0.62 -25.22 -7.86
C ALA A 225 0.26 -26.71 -7.89
N GLN A 226 -0.81 -27.13 -7.20
CA GLN A 226 -1.30 -28.51 -7.23
C GLN A 226 -1.67 -28.96 -8.65
N ARG A 227 -2.33 -28.09 -9.42
CA ARG A 227 -2.67 -28.38 -10.81
C ARG A 227 -1.43 -28.50 -11.70
N ALA A 228 -0.42 -27.66 -11.48
CA ALA A 228 0.84 -27.73 -12.21
C ALA A 228 1.58 -29.04 -11.90
N MET A 229 1.70 -29.42 -10.63
CA MET A 229 2.30 -30.68 -10.20
C MET A 229 1.57 -31.89 -10.79
N ALA A 230 0.23 -31.90 -10.77
CA ALA A 230 -0.56 -32.97 -11.37
C ALA A 230 -0.35 -33.09 -12.89
N GLU A 231 -0.25 -31.97 -13.61
CA GLU A 231 0.06 -31.97 -15.03
C GLU A 231 1.49 -32.43 -15.32
N LEU A 232 2.47 -32.06 -14.49
CA LEU A 232 3.84 -32.58 -14.59
C LEU A 232 3.84 -34.10 -14.42
N GLN A 233 3.23 -34.59 -13.35
CA GLN A 233 3.15 -36.02 -13.05
C GLN A 233 2.52 -36.80 -14.21
N ALA A 234 1.41 -36.30 -14.76
CA ALA A 234 0.76 -36.91 -15.91
C ALA A 234 1.65 -36.94 -17.18
N ARG A 235 2.55 -35.97 -17.35
CA ARG A 235 3.54 -35.98 -18.45
C ARG A 235 4.65 -36.98 -18.19
N LEU A 236 5.21 -36.99 -16.98
CA LEU A 236 6.25 -37.93 -16.56
C LEU A 236 5.78 -39.38 -16.72
N GLU A 237 4.57 -39.70 -16.25
CA GLU A 237 3.97 -41.03 -16.40
C GLU A 237 3.75 -41.40 -17.87
N ARG A 238 3.34 -40.44 -18.71
CA ARG A 238 3.12 -40.68 -20.14
C ARG A 238 4.42 -41.02 -20.87
N GLU A 239 5.51 -40.35 -20.54
CA GLU A 239 6.82 -40.59 -21.14
C GLU A 239 7.60 -41.72 -20.44
N GLY A 240 7.08 -42.27 -19.34
CA GLY A 240 7.70 -43.36 -18.59
C GLY A 240 8.90 -42.93 -17.74
N ALA A 241 8.91 -41.68 -17.26
CA ALA A 241 9.97 -41.15 -16.43
C ALA A 241 10.05 -41.87 -15.07
N GLN A 242 11.26 -42.01 -14.56
CA GLN A 242 11.54 -42.46 -13.20
C GLN A 242 11.45 -41.28 -12.23
N SER A 243 11.05 -41.59 -10.99
CA SER A 243 10.93 -40.64 -9.89
C SER A 243 11.79 -41.08 -8.72
N SER A 244 12.35 -40.13 -7.97
CA SER A 244 13.18 -40.41 -6.80
C SER A 244 13.12 -39.26 -5.79
N ASP A 245 13.88 -39.37 -4.70
CA ASP A 245 14.05 -38.31 -3.71
C ASP A 245 14.68 -37.06 -4.30
N VAL A 246 15.60 -37.19 -5.27
CA VAL A 246 16.21 -36.06 -5.97
C VAL A 246 15.82 -36.09 -7.45
N GLN A 247 15.00 -35.13 -7.87
CA GLN A 247 14.44 -35.09 -9.22
C GLN A 247 14.38 -33.65 -9.73
N ILE A 248 14.70 -33.45 -11.01
CA ILE A 248 14.58 -32.17 -11.69
C ILE A 248 13.80 -32.38 -12.97
N SER A 249 12.62 -31.78 -13.05
CA SER A 249 11.76 -31.86 -14.22
C SER A 249 11.59 -30.50 -14.87
N LEU A 250 11.68 -30.45 -16.20
CA LEU A 250 11.39 -29.28 -17.02
C LEU A 250 10.14 -29.58 -17.86
N MET A 251 9.17 -28.68 -17.90
CA MET A 251 8.03 -28.80 -18.81
C MET A 251 7.63 -27.48 -19.47
N TRP A 252 7.11 -27.55 -20.69
CA TRP A 252 6.68 -26.38 -21.46
C TRP A 252 5.49 -26.69 -22.39
N ASN A 253 4.94 -25.67 -23.05
CA ASN A 253 3.64 -25.76 -23.74
C ASN A 253 3.67 -25.39 -25.23
N ASN A 254 4.72 -25.80 -25.96
CA ASN A 254 4.80 -25.63 -27.41
C ASN A 254 5.65 -26.74 -28.07
N TYR A 255 5.98 -26.56 -29.35
CA TYR A 255 6.79 -27.48 -30.15
C TYR A 255 8.28 -27.13 -30.18
N ASN A 256 8.71 -26.08 -29.49
CA ASN A 256 10.13 -25.73 -29.43
C ASN A 256 10.89 -26.78 -28.61
N ASP A 257 12.20 -26.82 -28.85
CA ASP A 257 13.16 -27.71 -28.22
C ASP A 257 13.84 -26.93 -27.09
N LEU A 258 13.50 -27.27 -25.85
CA LEU A 258 14.17 -26.74 -24.66
C LEU A 258 14.95 -27.89 -24.04
N ASP A 259 16.23 -27.65 -23.76
CA ASP A 259 17.10 -28.62 -23.11
C ASP A 259 17.28 -28.27 -21.63
N LEU A 260 17.14 -29.27 -20.78
CA LEU A 260 17.52 -29.26 -19.38
C LEU A 260 19.01 -29.59 -19.25
N HIS A 261 19.69 -28.76 -18.48
CA HIS A 261 21.10 -28.93 -18.17
C HIS A 261 21.29 -28.88 -16.67
N VAL A 262 21.82 -29.97 -16.10
CA VAL A 262 22.12 -30.02 -14.67
C VAL A 262 23.61 -30.19 -14.46
N VAL A 263 24.23 -29.29 -13.69
CA VAL A 263 25.62 -29.40 -13.28
C VAL A 263 25.66 -30.00 -11.88
N CYS A 264 26.30 -31.16 -11.78
CA CYS A 264 26.53 -31.85 -10.52
C CYS A 264 27.62 -31.15 -9.68
N PRO A 265 27.71 -31.43 -8.36
CA PRO A 265 28.76 -30.89 -7.49
C PRO A 265 30.18 -31.22 -7.96
N SER A 266 30.37 -32.30 -8.72
CA SER A 266 31.63 -32.67 -9.36
C SER A 266 32.05 -31.72 -10.50
N GLY A 267 31.15 -30.85 -10.95
CA GLY A 267 31.29 -30.00 -12.14
C GLY A 267 30.85 -30.67 -13.45
N GLU A 268 30.43 -31.94 -13.40
CA GLU A 268 29.94 -32.66 -14.59
C GLU A 268 28.53 -32.21 -14.97
N ARG A 269 28.28 -32.05 -16.28
CA ARG A 269 27.01 -31.57 -16.82
C ARG A 269 26.20 -32.71 -17.46
N ILE A 270 25.00 -32.92 -16.96
CA ILE A 270 23.96 -33.80 -17.53
C ILE A 270 23.13 -32.97 -18.52
N HIS A 271 22.94 -33.49 -19.73
CA HIS A 271 22.09 -32.88 -20.76
C HIS A 271 21.79 -33.87 -21.91
N GLY A 272 20.98 -33.50 -22.91
CA GLY A 272 20.61 -34.39 -24.02
C GLY A 272 21.78 -35.06 -24.77
N GLY A 273 22.97 -34.45 -24.77
CA GLY A 273 24.21 -35.00 -25.35
C GLY A 273 25.08 -35.82 -24.38
N ASN A 274 24.85 -35.70 -23.06
CA ASN A 274 25.49 -36.47 -21.99
C ASN A 274 24.44 -36.87 -20.95
N LYS A 275 23.73 -37.96 -21.22
CA LYS A 275 22.52 -38.34 -20.46
C LYS A 275 22.81 -38.97 -19.11
N THR A 276 23.98 -39.59 -18.95
CA THR A 276 24.39 -40.19 -17.68
C THR A 276 25.65 -39.50 -17.20
N SER A 277 25.74 -39.28 -15.88
CA SER A 277 26.87 -38.62 -15.25
C SER A 277 27.51 -39.51 -14.19
N ALA A 278 28.80 -39.30 -13.91
CA ALA A 278 29.52 -40.02 -12.86
C ALA A 278 28.95 -39.73 -11.45
N CYS A 279 28.21 -38.63 -11.28
CA CYS A 279 27.46 -38.34 -10.05
C CYS A 279 26.20 -39.22 -9.87
N GLY A 280 25.91 -40.15 -10.81
CA GLY A 280 24.78 -41.07 -10.73
C GLY A 280 23.44 -40.49 -11.19
N GLY A 281 23.43 -39.27 -11.74
CA GLY A 281 22.24 -38.67 -12.33
C GLY A 281 22.03 -39.10 -13.77
N GLU A 282 20.77 -39.30 -14.14
CA GLU A 282 20.36 -39.75 -15.47
C GLU A 282 19.24 -38.86 -16.03
N LEU A 283 19.41 -38.36 -17.25
CA LEU A 283 18.37 -37.74 -18.07
C LEU A 283 17.60 -38.85 -18.80
N ASP A 284 16.49 -39.29 -18.21
CA ASP A 284 15.70 -40.41 -18.70
C ASP A 284 14.64 -40.00 -19.73
N VAL A 285 14.15 -38.76 -19.66
CA VAL A 285 13.21 -38.18 -20.63
C VAL A 285 13.79 -36.92 -21.25
N ASP A 286 13.82 -36.91 -22.58
CA ASP A 286 14.33 -35.85 -23.46
C ASP A 286 13.31 -35.69 -24.61
N ALA A 287 12.65 -34.54 -24.65
CA ALA A 287 11.47 -34.34 -25.47
C ALA A 287 11.66 -33.25 -26.51
N ASN A 288 11.00 -33.40 -27.66
CA ASN A 288 10.92 -32.41 -28.72
C ASN A 288 12.17 -32.12 -29.56
N VAL A 289 13.19 -32.97 -29.51
CA VAL A 289 14.29 -33.02 -30.51
C VAL A 289 13.75 -32.99 -31.96
N ARG A 290 12.60 -33.65 -32.21
CA ARG A 290 11.88 -33.68 -33.50
C ARG A 290 10.50 -32.98 -33.47
N ALA A 291 10.22 -32.19 -32.44
CA ALA A 291 8.95 -31.47 -32.23
C ALA A 291 7.71 -32.37 -32.27
N GLU A 292 7.68 -33.42 -31.45
CA GLU A 292 6.67 -34.47 -31.49
C GLU A 292 5.40 -34.09 -30.70
N THR A 293 5.53 -33.31 -29.62
CA THR A 293 4.43 -32.98 -28.71
C THR A 293 4.33 -31.48 -28.41
N ARG A 294 3.14 -31.03 -27.97
CA ARG A 294 2.89 -29.67 -27.47
C ARG A 294 2.92 -29.56 -25.96
N LYS A 295 3.04 -30.70 -25.29
CA LYS A 295 3.17 -30.82 -23.83
C LYS A 295 4.44 -31.61 -23.48
N PRO A 296 5.62 -31.17 -23.96
CA PRO A 296 6.89 -31.81 -23.67
C PRO A 296 7.25 -31.74 -22.18
N VAL A 297 8.12 -32.66 -21.79
CA VAL A 297 8.73 -32.76 -20.46
C VAL A 297 10.14 -33.32 -20.64
N GLU A 298 11.09 -32.85 -19.84
CA GLU A 298 12.39 -33.49 -19.62
C GLU A 298 12.56 -33.77 -18.14
N ASN A 299 13.28 -34.84 -17.82
CA ASN A 299 13.46 -35.28 -16.45
C ASN A 299 14.88 -35.78 -16.21
N VAL A 300 15.48 -35.31 -15.13
CA VAL A 300 16.72 -35.84 -14.57
C VAL A 300 16.42 -36.37 -13.19
N PHE A 301 16.81 -37.62 -12.93
CA PHE A 301 16.63 -38.25 -11.63
C PHE A 301 17.94 -38.90 -11.15
N TRP A 302 18.00 -39.18 -9.86
CA TRP A 302 19.05 -40.01 -9.25
C TRP A 302 18.38 -41.22 -8.61
N GLU A 303 19.05 -42.36 -8.56
CA GLU A 303 18.51 -43.47 -7.77
C GLU A 303 18.38 -43.06 -6.29
N GLU A 304 17.34 -43.56 -5.62
CA GLU A 304 16.99 -43.11 -4.25
C GLU A 304 18.19 -43.20 -3.30
N GLY A 305 18.49 -42.09 -2.61
CA GLY A 305 19.60 -41.99 -1.66
C GLY A 305 21.00 -41.92 -2.30
N LYS A 306 21.13 -42.01 -3.63
CA LYS A 306 22.43 -41.99 -4.32
C LYS A 306 22.88 -40.61 -4.80
N ALA A 307 22.01 -39.61 -4.77
CA ALA A 307 22.36 -38.24 -5.12
C ALA A 307 23.48 -37.69 -4.20
N PRO A 308 24.64 -37.28 -4.73
CA PRO A 308 25.74 -36.78 -3.92
C PRO A 308 25.42 -35.43 -3.27
N ALA A 309 26.01 -35.19 -2.11
CA ALA A 309 25.92 -33.91 -1.43
C ALA A 309 26.69 -32.81 -2.18
N GLY A 310 26.25 -31.56 -2.03
CA GLY A 310 26.91 -30.40 -2.61
C GLY A 310 25.99 -29.56 -3.50
N THR A 311 26.58 -28.60 -4.21
CA THR A 311 25.84 -27.61 -5.00
C THR A 311 25.52 -28.11 -6.39
N TYR A 312 24.25 -28.03 -6.76
CA TYR A 312 23.71 -28.32 -8.08
C TYR A 312 23.26 -27.03 -8.74
N GLN A 313 23.50 -26.92 -10.04
CA GLN A 313 23.03 -25.80 -10.84
C GLN A 313 22.16 -26.31 -11.98
N VAL A 314 20.96 -25.76 -12.08
CA VAL A 314 19.96 -26.15 -13.08
C VAL A 314 19.83 -25.03 -14.09
N TYR A 315 20.06 -25.36 -15.35
CA TYR A 315 19.95 -24.45 -16.45
C TYR A 315 18.95 -24.94 -17.49
N VAL A 316 18.30 -23.99 -18.16
CA VAL A 316 17.42 -24.26 -19.30
C VAL A 316 17.98 -23.54 -20.52
N HIS A 317 17.96 -24.23 -21.66
CA HIS A 317 18.49 -23.71 -22.91
C HIS A 317 17.47 -23.86 -24.03
N HIS A 318 17.25 -22.79 -24.78
CA HIS A 318 16.41 -22.84 -25.98
C HIS A 318 17.19 -23.39 -27.18
N TYR A 319 17.40 -24.71 -27.23
CA TYR A 319 18.25 -25.36 -28.21
C TYR A 319 17.80 -25.15 -29.66
N LYS A 320 16.50 -25.32 -29.93
CA LYS A 320 16.00 -25.21 -31.30
C LYS A 320 14.58 -24.69 -31.39
N LYS A 321 14.41 -23.67 -32.23
CA LYS A 321 13.09 -23.19 -32.66
C LYS A 321 12.60 -24.01 -33.85
N HIS A 322 11.46 -24.66 -33.69
CA HIS A 322 10.84 -25.43 -34.78
C HIS A 322 9.84 -24.56 -35.57
N GLN A 323 9.84 -24.68 -36.90
CA GLN A 323 8.93 -23.93 -37.77
C GLN A 323 7.55 -24.60 -37.88
N LYS A 324 6.92 -24.87 -36.73
CA LYS A 324 5.54 -25.41 -36.66
C LYS A 324 4.55 -24.35 -36.19
N ARG A 325 3.30 -24.44 -36.63
CA ARG A 325 2.21 -23.61 -36.09
C ARG A 325 2.12 -23.84 -34.57
N LYS A 326 1.99 -22.76 -33.79
CA LYS A 326 1.98 -22.75 -32.32
C LYS A 326 3.36 -22.97 -31.64
N SER A 327 4.46 -22.81 -32.36
CA SER A 327 5.81 -22.68 -31.78
C SER A 327 6.08 -21.22 -31.40
N LYS A 328 5.30 -20.72 -30.43
CA LYS A 328 5.42 -19.34 -29.95
C LYS A 328 6.80 -19.14 -29.31
N ASP A 329 7.35 -17.96 -29.52
CA ASP A 329 8.64 -17.51 -29.03
C ASP A 329 8.40 -16.10 -28.45
N PRO A 330 8.73 -15.81 -27.18
CA PRO A 330 9.41 -16.68 -26.20
C PRO A 330 8.61 -17.93 -25.78
N THR A 331 9.34 -18.98 -25.44
CA THR A 331 8.79 -20.22 -24.87
C THR A 331 8.76 -20.09 -23.35
N LYS A 332 7.55 -20.10 -22.77
CA LYS A 332 7.37 -20.20 -21.32
C LYS A 332 7.57 -21.64 -20.87
N PHE A 333 8.30 -21.83 -19.78
CA PHE A 333 8.61 -23.12 -19.19
C PHE A 333 8.52 -23.06 -17.67
N GLN A 334 8.43 -24.25 -17.07
CA GLN A 334 8.38 -24.46 -15.64
C GLN A 334 9.36 -25.57 -15.27
N VAL A 335 10.18 -25.33 -14.26
CA VAL A 335 11.12 -26.31 -13.70
C VAL A 335 10.68 -26.62 -12.28
N ILE A 336 10.55 -27.90 -11.97
CA ILE A 336 10.29 -28.39 -10.62
C ILE A 336 11.53 -29.15 -10.16
N VAL A 337 12.11 -28.68 -9.06
CA VAL A 337 13.29 -29.27 -8.42
C VAL A 337 12.85 -29.88 -7.10
N THR A 338 13.01 -31.18 -6.96
CA THR A 338 12.78 -31.91 -5.71
C THR A 338 14.15 -32.24 -5.12
N PRO A 339 14.67 -31.51 -4.10
CA PRO A 339 16.01 -31.71 -3.56
C PRO A 339 16.05 -32.73 -2.39
N GLY A 340 15.19 -33.76 -2.39
CA GLY A 340 15.08 -34.70 -1.26
C GLY A 340 14.03 -34.32 -0.20
N GLY A 341 13.14 -33.38 -0.52
CA GLY A 341 12.11 -32.86 0.38
C GLY A 341 11.00 -32.16 -0.40
N GLU A 342 10.59 -30.97 0.04
CA GLU A 342 9.55 -30.20 -0.67
C GLU A 342 10.02 -29.77 -2.07
N PRO A 343 9.17 -29.94 -3.10
CA PRO A 343 9.48 -29.52 -4.45
C PRO A 343 9.49 -27.99 -4.55
N LEU A 344 10.52 -27.45 -5.20
CA LEU A 344 10.70 -26.04 -5.52
C LEU A 344 10.31 -25.78 -6.97
N GLU A 345 9.45 -24.81 -7.19
CA GLU A 345 8.95 -24.45 -8.52
C GLU A 345 9.59 -23.17 -9.05
N TYR A 346 10.06 -23.21 -10.29
CA TYR A 346 10.65 -22.07 -10.99
C TYR A 346 9.99 -21.87 -12.34
N ASN A 347 9.51 -20.66 -12.60
CA ASN A 347 8.89 -20.29 -13.86
C ASN A 347 9.82 -19.35 -14.65
N GLY A 348 9.89 -19.55 -15.96
CA GLY A 348 10.73 -18.73 -16.83
C GLY A 348 10.22 -18.65 -18.25
N GLU A 349 10.84 -17.76 -19.04
CA GLU A 349 10.63 -17.70 -20.47
C GLU A 349 11.96 -17.49 -21.20
N LEU A 350 12.14 -18.18 -22.31
CA LEU A 350 13.35 -18.14 -23.12
C LEU A 350 13.02 -17.97 -24.59
N SER A 351 13.77 -17.12 -25.26
CA SER A 351 13.71 -16.93 -26.70
C SER A 351 14.84 -17.64 -27.44
N ALA A 352 14.61 -17.88 -28.74
CA ALA A 352 15.62 -18.50 -29.58
C ALA A 352 16.85 -17.59 -29.73
N GLY A 353 18.02 -18.06 -29.29
CA GLY A 353 19.27 -17.31 -29.31
C GLY A 353 19.64 -16.65 -27.99
N ASP A 354 18.77 -16.74 -26.97
CA ASP A 354 19.13 -16.33 -25.61
C ASP A 354 20.25 -17.22 -25.04
N PRO A 355 21.11 -16.67 -24.17
CA PRO A 355 22.08 -17.48 -23.45
C PRO A 355 21.38 -18.51 -22.57
N ILE A 356 22.09 -19.60 -22.29
CA ILE A 356 21.64 -20.63 -21.34
C ILE A 356 21.32 -19.97 -20.00
N MET A 357 20.08 -20.10 -19.53
CA MET A 357 19.58 -19.43 -18.33
C MET A 357 19.80 -20.33 -17.11
N LEU A 358 20.43 -19.78 -16.06
CA LEU A 358 20.43 -20.40 -14.74
C LEU A 358 19.05 -20.20 -14.11
N VAL A 359 18.37 -21.30 -13.80
CA VAL A 359 17.01 -21.30 -13.24
C VAL A 359 17.03 -21.52 -11.74
N ALA A 360 17.88 -22.44 -11.27
CA ALA A 360 18.01 -22.75 -9.85
C ALA A 360 19.44 -23.12 -9.50
N GLU A 361 19.84 -22.76 -8.28
CA GLU A 361 21.05 -23.25 -7.63
C GLU A 361 20.65 -23.69 -6.23
N PHE A 362 20.97 -24.93 -5.87
CA PHE A 362 20.63 -25.49 -4.56
C PHE A 362 21.74 -26.39 -4.05
N THR A 363 21.83 -26.53 -2.73
CA THR A 363 22.82 -27.39 -2.08
C THR A 363 22.12 -28.56 -1.41
N LEU A 364 22.49 -29.77 -1.82
CA LEU A 364 22.00 -30.99 -1.19
C LEU A 364 22.82 -31.33 0.06
N PRO A 365 22.15 -31.54 1.22
CA PRO A 365 22.81 -32.11 2.39
C PRO A 365 23.16 -33.59 2.15
N SER A 366 23.92 -34.17 3.09
CA SER A 366 24.34 -35.56 2.99
C SER A 366 23.14 -36.52 2.93
N PRO A 367 23.26 -37.70 2.28
CA PRO A 367 22.18 -38.68 2.25
C PRO A 367 21.62 -39.04 3.64
N GLU A 368 22.49 -39.16 4.65
CA GLU A 368 22.10 -39.44 6.03
C GLU A 368 21.26 -38.30 6.64
N GLU A 369 21.66 -37.04 6.42
CA GLU A 369 20.90 -35.88 6.87
C GLU A 369 19.55 -35.78 6.15
N ARG A 370 19.48 -36.13 4.86
CA ARG A 370 18.21 -36.16 4.11
C ARG A 370 17.24 -37.20 4.65
N GLU A 371 17.73 -38.40 4.97
CA GLU A 371 16.91 -39.44 5.60
C GLU A 371 16.44 -39.03 7.00
N ALA A 372 17.31 -38.40 7.79
CA ALA A 372 16.96 -37.88 9.10
C ALA A 372 15.88 -36.78 9.01
N ASN A 373 16.03 -35.84 8.07
CA ASN A 373 15.06 -34.77 7.83
C ASN A 373 13.71 -35.32 7.37
N LYS A 374 13.71 -36.31 6.47
CA LYS A 374 12.50 -37.00 6.02
C LYS A 374 11.75 -37.64 7.19
N ARG A 375 12.47 -38.36 8.07
CA ARG A 375 11.88 -39.00 9.26
C ARG A 375 11.34 -37.97 10.26
N ALA A 376 12.03 -36.85 10.45
CA ALA A 376 11.57 -35.78 11.33
C ALA A 376 10.27 -35.14 10.81
N LEU A 377 10.21 -34.84 9.51
CA LEU A 377 9.04 -34.25 8.87
C LEU A 377 7.83 -35.19 8.89
N GLU A 378 8.05 -36.49 8.67
CA GLU A 378 6.99 -37.51 8.78
C GLU A 378 6.43 -37.59 10.21
N ALA A 379 7.29 -37.54 11.23
CA ALA A 379 6.85 -37.54 12.63
C ALA A 379 6.08 -36.26 13.00
N GLU A 380 6.47 -35.11 12.46
CA GLU A 380 5.77 -33.84 12.65
C GLU A 380 4.38 -33.84 11.99
N LEU A 381 4.29 -34.34 10.76
CA LEU A 381 3.01 -34.50 10.05
C LEU A 381 2.07 -35.46 10.80
N GLU A 382 2.57 -36.57 11.33
CA GLU A 382 1.77 -37.51 12.11
C GLU A 382 1.33 -36.90 13.46
N ALA A 383 2.16 -36.08 14.09
CA ALA A 383 1.77 -35.34 15.30
C ALA A 383 0.70 -34.29 15.00
N ALA A 384 0.85 -33.55 13.90
CA ALA A 384 -0.11 -32.54 13.44
C ALA A 384 -1.46 -33.17 13.06
N SER A 385 -1.46 -34.32 12.36
CA SER A 385 -2.70 -35.02 12.01
C SER A 385 -3.45 -35.51 13.25
N ARG A 386 -2.74 -36.05 14.24
CA ARG A 386 -3.35 -36.47 15.52
C ARG A 386 -3.94 -35.29 16.30
N SER A 387 -3.30 -34.12 16.25
CA SER A 387 -3.83 -32.90 16.89
C SER A 387 -5.09 -32.37 16.21
N PHE A 388 -5.22 -32.59 14.90
CA PHE A 388 -6.41 -32.21 14.13
C PHE A 388 -7.61 -33.13 14.41
N ASP A 389 -7.37 -34.43 14.61
CA ASP A 389 -8.41 -35.40 14.99
C ASP A 389 -8.96 -35.18 16.41
N ASP A 390 -8.15 -34.65 17.34
CA ASP A 390 -8.55 -34.39 18.73
C ASP A 390 -9.49 -33.17 18.88
N ILE A 391 -9.44 -32.21 17.94
CA ILE A 391 -10.35 -31.04 17.88
C ILE A 391 -11.74 -31.43 17.33
N GLY A 392 -11.85 -32.58 16.64
CA GLY A 392 -13.10 -33.10 16.10
C GLY A 392 -14.04 -33.75 17.14
N ASN A 393 -13.62 -33.88 18.40
CA ASN A 393 -14.39 -34.55 19.44
C ASN A 393 -14.44 -33.75 20.76
N GLU A 394 -14.86 -32.48 20.69
CA GLU A 394 -15.47 -31.85 21.86
C GLU A 394 -16.97 -32.18 21.93
N PRO A 395 -17.50 -32.58 23.10
CA PRO A 395 -18.92 -32.88 23.26
C PRO A 395 -19.75 -31.60 23.09
N LYS A 396 -20.84 -31.70 22.32
CA LYS A 396 -21.86 -30.65 22.20
C LYS A 396 -22.29 -30.19 23.58
N VAL A 397 -22.06 -28.92 23.88
CA VAL A 397 -22.64 -28.25 25.04
C VAL A 397 -24.13 -28.08 24.74
N ASP A 398 -24.97 -28.80 25.48
CA ASP A 398 -26.43 -28.63 25.45
C ASP A 398 -26.80 -27.26 26.04
N GLU A 399 -27.45 -26.40 25.25
CA GLU A 399 -27.90 -25.04 25.59
C GLU A 399 -29.04 -24.97 26.63
N GLU A 400 -29.35 -26.05 27.37
CA GLU A 400 -30.50 -26.10 28.29
C GLU A 400 -30.14 -26.27 29.78
N ALA A 401 -28.85 -26.22 30.16
CA ALA A 401 -28.40 -26.38 31.55
C ALA A 401 -27.97 -25.08 32.26
N LEU A 402 -28.01 -23.93 31.58
CA LEU A 402 -27.52 -22.63 32.10
C LEU A 402 -28.58 -21.82 32.89
N ALA A 403 -29.72 -22.42 33.25
CA ALA A 403 -30.85 -21.71 33.88
C ALA A 403 -31.36 -22.28 35.21
N ALA A 404 -30.64 -23.18 35.89
CA ALA A 404 -31.21 -23.90 37.06
C ALA A 404 -30.42 -23.86 38.39
N GLU A 405 -29.30 -23.15 38.52
CA GLU A 405 -28.60 -23.08 39.83
C GLU A 405 -28.34 -21.64 40.30
N LEU A 406 -29.42 -20.86 40.33
CA LEU A 406 -29.60 -19.74 41.26
C LEU A 406 -30.78 -20.09 42.18
N SER A 407 -30.52 -20.80 43.27
CA SER A 407 -31.38 -20.73 44.46
C SER A 407 -30.70 -21.29 45.72
N ASP A 408 -30.65 -20.43 46.72
CA ASP A 408 -30.66 -20.68 48.16
C ASP A 408 -29.36 -20.51 48.99
N GLU A 409 -29.57 -19.75 50.08
CA GLU A 409 -28.69 -18.90 50.88
C GLU A 409 -27.87 -19.60 52.00
N GLU A 410 -26.70 -19.00 52.32
CA GLU A 410 -26.08 -18.65 53.64
C GLU A 410 -25.90 -19.71 54.79
N PRO A 411 -25.10 -19.49 55.88
CA PRO A 411 -24.14 -18.42 56.23
C PRO A 411 -22.75 -18.85 56.84
N VAL A 412 -21.80 -17.91 56.86
CA VAL A 412 -20.78 -17.51 57.89
C VAL A 412 -19.98 -18.57 58.69
N ALA A 413 -18.63 -18.49 58.66
CA ALA A 413 -17.74 -18.52 59.84
C ALA A 413 -16.24 -18.15 59.59
N GLU A 414 -15.79 -17.14 60.33
CA GLU A 414 -14.48 -16.89 61.00
C GLU A 414 -13.12 -16.72 60.25
N VAL A 415 -12.63 -15.47 60.37
CA VAL A 415 -11.27 -14.86 60.37
C VAL A 415 -10.14 -15.69 61.05
N PRO A 416 -8.81 -15.45 60.86
CA PRO A 416 -8.17 -14.13 61.05
C PRO A 416 -7.01 -13.69 60.11
N GLU A 417 -6.85 -12.35 60.11
CA GLU A 417 -5.66 -11.50 59.94
C GLU A 417 -4.32 -12.10 59.47
N GLU A 418 -3.71 -11.45 58.47
CA GLU A 418 -2.42 -10.78 58.71
C GLU A 418 -2.17 -9.60 57.75
N ALA A 419 -1.50 -8.60 58.29
CA ALA A 419 -1.41 -7.21 57.86
C ALA A 419 -0.30 -6.92 56.83
N GLY A 420 -0.44 -5.82 56.10
CA GLY A 420 0.70 -5.13 55.47
C GLY A 420 0.37 -4.31 54.23
N ALA A 421 -0.10 -3.08 54.40
CA ALA A 421 0.19 -2.00 53.45
C ALA A 421 1.60 -1.47 53.77
N PRO A 422 2.35 -0.97 52.76
CA PRO A 422 2.32 0.47 52.48
C PRO A 422 2.39 0.77 50.97
N GLU A 423 1.61 1.73 50.49
CA GLU A 423 1.94 3.16 50.21
C GLU A 423 2.23 3.40 48.73
N GLU A 424 1.57 4.44 48.23
CA GLU A 424 1.69 5.03 46.92
C GLU A 424 3.03 5.75 46.77
N GLU A 425 3.69 5.59 45.62
CA GLU A 425 4.65 6.56 45.13
C GLU A 425 4.30 6.95 43.69
N ASP A 426 4.01 8.24 43.54
CA ASP A 426 3.98 9.00 42.29
C ASP A 426 5.24 8.72 41.46
N ALA A 427 5.07 8.12 40.28
CA ALA A 427 6.13 8.05 39.28
C ALA A 427 5.97 9.21 38.29
N GLU A 428 6.62 10.33 38.60
CA GLU A 428 6.93 11.40 37.65
C GLU A 428 7.70 10.82 36.45
N LEU A 429 7.17 11.07 35.25
CA LEU A 429 7.81 10.74 33.97
C LEU A 429 9.07 11.61 33.78
N PRO A 430 10.25 11.03 33.48
CA PRO A 430 11.46 11.83 33.27
C PRO A 430 11.39 12.63 31.97
N SER A 431 11.66 13.93 32.10
CA SER A 431 11.78 14.90 31.00
C SER A 431 12.96 14.57 30.08
N ALA A 432 12.74 14.75 28.77
CA ALA A 432 13.74 14.51 27.74
C ALA A 432 14.95 15.47 27.87
N PRO A 433 16.18 14.99 27.60
CA PRO A 433 17.38 15.81 27.70
C PRO A 433 17.50 16.82 26.55
N ASP A 434 17.88 18.03 26.96
CA ASP A 434 18.23 19.21 26.17
C ASP A 434 19.41 18.94 25.21
N LEU A 435 19.20 19.20 23.91
CA LEU A 435 20.15 18.90 22.82
C LEU A 435 21.05 20.09 22.41
N ASP A 436 21.06 21.19 23.18
CA ASP A 436 21.85 22.39 22.85
C ASP A 436 23.29 22.42 23.42
N ALA A 437 23.90 21.25 23.65
CA ALA A 437 25.25 21.16 24.22
C ALA A 437 26.20 20.22 23.47
N LEU A 438 26.35 20.34 22.14
CA LEU A 438 27.47 19.76 21.39
C LEU A 438 27.94 20.63 20.21
N ALA A 439 28.27 21.89 20.49
CA ALA A 439 29.11 22.69 19.60
C ALA A 439 30.25 23.34 20.41
N GLY A 440 31.29 22.55 20.65
CA GLY A 440 32.55 23.01 21.26
C GLY A 440 33.73 22.27 20.65
N GLU A 441 34.51 23.02 19.87
CA GLU A 441 35.97 22.93 19.68
C GLU A 441 36.59 21.55 19.34
N ASP A 442 36.87 21.33 18.04
CA ASP A 442 38.24 21.28 17.46
C ASP A 442 38.17 21.09 15.92
#